data_AF-A0AAD6X0K8-F1
#
_entry.id   AF-A0AAD6X0K8-F1
#
_cell.length_a   1.000
_cell.length_b   1.000
_cell.length_c   1.000
_cell.angle_alpha   90.00
_cell.angle_beta   90.00
_cell.angle_gamma   90.00
#
_symmetry.space_group_name_H-M   'P 1'
#
loop_
_entity.id
_entity.type
_entity.pdbx_description
1 polymer ?
#
loop_
_entity_poly.entity_id
_entity_poly.type
_entity_poly.pdbx_seq_one_letter_code
_entity_poly.pdbx_strand_id
1 'polypeptide(L)'
;MLTAPADATFVGATLQRSGSVLLHMNSTDAATWLKANMPSFLSEMGGTSVYKERLLNVVVQYVPVSLDPTQDGALRVLESENNLPSGSLVKARWIKPIAQRHAHQKVAHAIFGFGSANAANTFLRHGMWVEGKPVHGHKLLPEPIRCLKCQGVGLNHIAANCPSIHDVCARCGGMHRTATCGVDDDARACANCRNARRPHEGHGAADRACPIFTDKLQFALERNPDAKYPYFPLADDTNSW
;
A
#
# COMPACT_ATOMS: atom_id res chain seq x y z
N MET A 1 8.14 -32.82 -4.71
CA MET A 1 7.01 -32.23 -5.46
C MET A 1 5.74 -32.59 -4.73
N LEU A 2 4.92 -31.60 -4.37
CA LEU A 2 3.58 -31.86 -3.84
C LEU A 2 2.69 -32.28 -5.02
N THR A 3 1.98 -33.39 -4.91
CA THR A 3 0.97 -33.79 -5.89
C THR A 3 -0.13 -32.73 -5.96
N ALA A 4 -0.54 -32.36 -7.18
CA ALA A 4 -1.67 -31.47 -7.37
C ALA A 4 -2.95 -32.10 -6.77
N PRO A 5 -3.85 -31.31 -6.18
CA PRO A 5 -5.19 -31.79 -5.85
C PRO A 5 -5.84 -32.41 -7.10
N ALA A 6 -6.56 -33.53 -6.93
CA ALA A 6 -7.04 -34.35 -8.04
C ALA A 6 -8.00 -33.61 -8.99
N ASP A 7 -8.66 -32.56 -8.50
CA ASP A 7 -9.62 -31.72 -9.20
C ASP A 7 -9.05 -30.33 -9.54
N ALA A 8 -7.76 -30.07 -9.30
CA ALA A 8 -7.17 -28.75 -9.49
C ALA A 8 -7.27 -28.30 -10.96
N THR A 9 -8.05 -27.26 -11.22
CA THR A 9 -8.30 -26.73 -12.56
C THR A 9 -8.29 -25.20 -12.56
N PHE A 10 -7.88 -24.63 -13.70
CA PHE A 10 -8.06 -23.22 -13.98
C PHE A 10 -9.49 -22.99 -14.48
N VAL A 11 -10.24 -22.12 -13.80
CA VAL A 11 -11.59 -21.72 -14.21
C VAL A 11 -11.52 -20.61 -15.26
N GLY A 12 -10.46 -19.80 -15.25
CA GLY A 12 -10.25 -18.76 -16.23
C GLY A 12 -9.06 -17.87 -15.93
N ALA A 13 -8.86 -16.87 -16.80
CA ALA A 13 -7.83 -15.86 -16.64
C ALA A 13 -8.38 -14.46 -16.94
N THR A 14 -7.88 -13.44 -16.27
CA THR A 14 -8.28 -12.04 -16.50
C THR A 14 -7.05 -11.16 -16.69
N LEU A 15 -6.98 -10.45 -17.81
CA LEU A 15 -5.96 -9.43 -18.05
C LEU A 15 -6.30 -8.14 -17.29
N GLN A 16 -5.38 -7.69 -16.45
CA GLN A 16 -5.50 -6.43 -15.74
C GLN A 16 -4.97 -5.27 -16.59
N ARG A 17 -5.42 -4.05 -16.29
CA ARG A 17 -4.94 -2.83 -16.97
C ARG A 17 -3.42 -2.61 -16.84
N SER A 18 -2.80 -3.21 -15.82
CA SER A 18 -1.34 -3.21 -15.63
C SER A 18 -0.60 -4.15 -16.60
N GLY A 19 -1.31 -4.94 -17.41
CA GLY A 19 -0.74 -6.03 -18.20
C GLY A 19 -0.54 -7.33 -17.41
N SER A 20 -0.84 -7.34 -16.11
CA SER A 20 -0.76 -8.55 -15.27
C SER A 20 -1.93 -9.49 -15.53
N VAL A 21 -1.72 -10.80 -15.44
CA VAL A 21 -2.77 -11.81 -15.58
C VAL A 21 -3.15 -12.37 -14.22
N LEU A 22 -4.45 -12.38 -13.92
CA LEU A 22 -5.01 -13.07 -12.76
C LEU A 22 -5.52 -14.44 -13.19
N LEU A 23 -5.00 -15.50 -12.59
CA LEU A 23 -5.47 -16.88 -12.81
C LEU A 23 -6.50 -17.24 -11.74
N HIS A 24 -7.65 -17.73 -12.16
CA HIS A 24 -8.72 -18.19 -11.28
C HIS A 24 -8.67 -19.70 -11.15
N MET A 25 -8.51 -20.19 -9.92
CA MET A 25 -8.53 -21.62 -9.60
C MET A 25 -9.93 -22.02 -9.16
N ASN A 26 -10.28 -23.29 -9.34
CA ASN A 26 -11.56 -23.84 -8.92
C ASN A 26 -11.71 -23.99 -7.39
N SER A 27 -10.59 -24.02 -6.64
CA SER A 27 -10.61 -24.13 -5.19
C SER A 27 -9.44 -23.40 -4.51
N THR A 28 -9.61 -23.09 -3.23
CA THR A 28 -8.55 -22.50 -2.38
C THR A 28 -7.35 -23.43 -2.23
N ASP A 29 -7.59 -24.74 -2.13
CA ASP A 29 -6.54 -25.75 -2.00
C ASP A 29 -5.69 -25.83 -3.27
N ALA A 30 -6.33 -25.80 -4.45
CA ALA A 30 -5.63 -25.76 -5.73
C ALA A 30 -4.80 -24.47 -5.88
N ALA A 31 -5.35 -23.32 -5.46
CA ALA A 31 -4.59 -22.06 -5.45
C ALA A 31 -3.40 -22.08 -4.49
N THR A 32 -3.56 -22.69 -3.32
CA THR A 32 -2.50 -22.80 -2.31
C THR A 32 -1.39 -23.73 -2.79
N TRP A 33 -1.76 -24.88 -3.35
CA TRP A 33 -0.82 -25.79 -4.00
C TRP A 33 -0.06 -25.11 -5.15
N LEU A 34 -0.75 -24.38 -6.03
CA LEU A 34 -0.12 -23.69 -7.15
C LEU A 34 0.90 -22.65 -6.66
N LYS A 35 0.58 -21.88 -5.61
CA LYS A 35 1.51 -20.94 -4.99
C LYS A 35 2.75 -21.63 -4.44
N ALA A 36 2.59 -22.77 -3.76
CA ALA A 36 3.72 -23.53 -3.22
C ALA A 36 4.62 -24.14 -4.33
N ASN A 37 4.08 -24.38 -5.52
CA ASN A 37 4.79 -24.94 -6.67
C ASN A 37 5.02 -23.91 -7.79
N MET A 38 4.90 -22.62 -7.48
CA MET A 38 4.94 -21.52 -8.45
C MET A 38 6.25 -21.48 -9.25
N PRO A 39 7.45 -21.71 -8.68
CA PRO A 39 8.68 -21.72 -9.46
C PRO A 39 8.66 -22.75 -10.60
N SER A 40 8.23 -23.98 -10.30
CA SER A 40 8.10 -25.05 -11.31
C SER A 40 7.00 -24.74 -12.32
N PHE A 41 5.88 -24.16 -11.88
CA PHE A 41 4.82 -23.77 -12.80
C PHE A 41 5.28 -22.68 -13.79
N LEU A 42 6.03 -21.68 -13.32
CA LEU A 42 6.56 -20.62 -14.19
C LEU A 42 7.62 -21.12 -15.16
N SER A 43 8.47 -22.09 -14.75
CA SER A 43 9.45 -22.67 -15.68
C SER A 43 8.78 -23.41 -16.84
N GLU A 44 7.68 -24.11 -16.57
CA GLU A 44 6.90 -24.82 -17.60
C GLU A 44 6.04 -23.89 -18.45
N MET A 45 5.47 -22.82 -17.86
CA MET A 45 4.72 -21.80 -18.61
C MET A 45 5.62 -21.10 -19.65
N GLY A 46 6.92 -21.00 -19.36
CA GLY A 46 7.90 -20.35 -20.21
C GLY A 46 7.76 -18.82 -20.24
N GLY A 47 8.67 -18.19 -21.00
CA GLY A 47 8.70 -16.74 -21.19
C GLY A 47 9.28 -15.95 -20.01
N THR A 48 8.90 -14.67 -19.92
CA THR A 48 9.37 -13.71 -18.88
C THR A 48 8.33 -13.50 -17.77
N SER A 49 7.39 -14.44 -17.63
CA SER A 49 6.32 -14.39 -16.64
C SER A 49 6.87 -14.44 -15.21
N VAL A 50 6.51 -13.47 -14.39
CA VAL A 50 6.90 -13.41 -12.97
C VAL A 50 5.65 -13.48 -12.11
N TYR A 51 5.66 -14.39 -11.14
CA TYR A 51 4.62 -14.43 -10.12
C TYR A 51 4.76 -13.23 -9.18
N LYS A 52 3.65 -12.52 -8.98
CA LYS A 52 3.58 -11.43 -8.02
C LYS A 52 2.68 -11.83 -6.88
N GLU A 53 3.29 -12.18 -5.75
CA GLU A 53 2.56 -12.47 -4.53
C GLU A 53 1.77 -11.23 -4.07
N ARG A 54 0.52 -11.46 -3.64
CA ARG A 54 -0.30 -10.41 -3.06
C ARG A 54 0.16 -10.17 -1.62
N LEU A 55 0.91 -9.10 -1.42
CA LEU A 55 1.37 -8.71 -0.09
C LEU A 55 0.27 -8.03 0.73
N LEU A 56 0.16 -8.43 1.99
CA LEU A 56 -0.65 -7.78 3.01
C LEU A 56 0.20 -6.69 3.65
N ASN A 57 0.02 -5.47 3.16
CA ASN A 57 0.85 -4.35 3.55
C ASN A 57 0.32 -3.67 4.81
N VAL A 58 1.22 -3.36 5.72
CA VAL A 58 0.95 -2.58 6.93
C VAL A 58 1.89 -1.38 7.00
N VAL A 59 1.41 -0.27 7.54
CA VAL A 59 2.23 0.89 7.91
C VAL A 59 2.77 0.63 9.31
N VAL A 60 4.10 0.55 9.43
CA VAL A 60 4.80 0.42 10.72
C VAL A 60 5.32 1.79 11.13
N GLN A 61 4.97 2.21 12.34
CA GLN A 61 5.27 3.54 12.85
C GLN A 61 6.53 3.54 13.72
N TYR A 62 7.25 4.66 13.67
CA TYR A 62 8.43 4.95 14.52
C TYR A 62 9.55 3.90 14.50
N VAL A 63 9.79 3.27 13.35
CA VAL A 63 10.87 2.31 13.13
C VAL A 63 12.23 3.02 13.17
N PRO A 64 13.23 2.50 13.91
CA PRO A 64 14.60 3.01 13.91
C PRO A 64 15.17 3.16 12.49
N VAL A 65 15.81 4.29 12.19
CA VAL A 65 16.39 4.53 10.84
C VAL A 65 17.65 3.72 10.55
N SER A 66 18.23 3.10 11.58
CA SER A 66 19.35 2.15 11.50
C SER A 66 19.00 0.86 10.76
N LEU A 67 17.72 0.45 10.80
CA LEU A 67 17.23 -0.68 10.02
C LEU A 67 17.36 -0.36 8.52
N ASP A 68 17.98 -1.26 7.77
CA ASP A 68 17.87 -1.27 6.31
C ASP A 68 16.76 -2.25 5.86
N PRO A 69 15.54 -1.77 5.58
CA PRO A 69 14.42 -2.63 5.17
C PRO A 69 14.56 -3.21 3.76
N THR A 70 15.62 -2.84 3.02
CA THR A 70 15.87 -3.35 1.67
C THR A 70 16.75 -4.60 1.66
N GLN A 71 17.44 -4.88 2.76
CA GLN A 71 18.29 -6.07 2.92
C GLN A 71 17.46 -7.26 3.40
N ASP A 72 17.44 -8.34 2.62
CA ASP A 72 16.70 -9.55 3.01
C ASP A 72 17.18 -10.08 4.37
N GLY A 73 18.50 -10.09 4.60
CA GLY A 73 19.08 -10.53 5.88
C GLY A 73 18.55 -9.76 7.09
N ALA A 74 18.31 -8.45 6.96
CA ALA A 74 17.71 -7.66 8.04
C ALA A 74 16.25 -8.08 8.32
N LEU A 75 15.50 -8.45 7.28
CA LEU A 75 14.14 -8.98 7.43
C LEU A 75 14.14 -10.35 8.12
N ARG A 76 15.09 -11.23 7.78
CA ARG A 76 15.23 -12.55 8.43
C ARG A 76 15.58 -12.43 9.91
N VAL A 77 16.46 -11.49 10.27
CA VAL A 77 16.76 -11.18 11.69
C VAL A 77 15.50 -10.70 12.39
N LEU A 78 14.78 -9.74 11.81
CA LEU A 78 13.52 -9.25 12.38
C LEU A 78 12.47 -10.34 12.56
N GLU A 79 12.34 -11.27 11.61
CA GLU A 79 11.44 -12.42 11.76
C GLU A 79 11.83 -13.28 12.96
N SER A 80 13.12 -13.60 13.09
CA SER A 80 13.63 -14.42 14.19
C SER A 80 13.44 -13.78 15.55
N GLU A 81 13.70 -12.47 15.68
CA GLU A 81 13.52 -11.70 16.92
C GLU A 81 12.06 -11.59 17.36
N ASN A 82 11.13 -11.76 16.41
CA ASN A 82 9.69 -11.62 16.63
C ASN A 82 8.92 -12.94 16.54
N ASN A 83 9.62 -14.09 16.52
CA ASN A 83 9.02 -15.42 16.40
C ASN A 83 8.09 -15.55 15.18
N LEU A 84 8.42 -14.88 14.08
CA LEU A 84 7.73 -15.03 12.81
C LEU A 84 8.39 -16.16 12.00
N PRO A 85 7.61 -16.98 11.28
CA PRO A 85 8.18 -17.92 10.34
C PRO A 85 9.06 -17.21 9.31
N SER A 86 10.22 -17.80 9.01
CA SER A 86 11.12 -17.27 7.98
C SER A 86 10.39 -17.12 6.66
N GLY A 87 10.45 -15.95 6.04
CA GLY A 87 9.73 -15.64 4.79
C GLY A 87 8.39 -14.92 4.98
N SER A 88 7.91 -14.76 6.22
CA SER A 88 6.66 -14.07 6.53
C SER A 88 6.66 -12.60 6.09
N LEU A 89 7.79 -11.91 6.29
CA LEU A 89 8.06 -10.55 5.84
C LEU A 89 8.77 -10.63 4.47
N VAL A 90 7.97 -10.47 3.42
CA VAL A 90 8.43 -10.64 2.02
C VAL A 90 9.16 -9.38 1.54
N LYS A 91 8.72 -8.22 2.02
CA LYS A 91 9.27 -6.92 1.61
C LYS A 91 9.09 -5.90 2.71
N ALA A 92 10.06 -5.01 2.86
CA ALA A 92 9.87 -3.76 3.56
C ALA A 92 10.39 -2.58 2.74
N ARG A 93 9.86 -1.39 3.02
CA ARG A 93 10.37 -0.14 2.44
C ARG A 93 10.03 1.06 3.31
N TRP A 94 10.85 2.08 3.24
CA TRP A 94 10.54 3.37 3.84
C TRP A 94 9.39 4.08 3.13
N ILE A 95 8.52 4.76 3.88
CA ILE A 95 7.50 5.66 3.31
C ILE A 95 8.15 6.98 2.87
N LYS A 96 8.96 7.55 3.76
CA LYS A 96 9.72 8.78 3.49
C LYS A 96 11.10 8.42 2.92
N PRO A 97 11.47 8.94 1.72
CA PRO A 97 12.81 8.73 1.15
C PRO A 97 13.91 9.20 2.11
N ILE A 98 15.04 8.49 2.12
CA ILE A 98 16.19 8.80 2.98
C ILE A 98 16.68 10.24 2.72
N ALA A 99 16.78 10.63 1.46
CA ALA A 99 17.21 11.97 1.04
C ALA A 99 16.32 13.14 1.54
N GLN A 100 15.11 12.85 2.02
CA GLN A 100 14.19 13.87 2.54
C GLN A 100 14.11 13.88 4.08
N ARG A 101 14.89 13.05 4.77
CA ARG A 101 14.91 12.99 6.24
C ARG A 101 15.66 14.19 6.81
N HIS A 102 15.27 14.59 8.01
CA HIS A 102 16.08 15.55 8.77
C HIS A 102 17.37 14.87 9.23
N ALA A 103 18.48 15.61 9.30
CA ALA A 103 19.80 15.07 9.64
C ALA A 103 19.82 14.29 10.97
N HIS A 104 18.99 14.70 11.94
CA HIS A 104 18.91 14.07 13.28
C HIS A 104 17.68 13.17 13.47
N GLN A 105 17.00 12.79 12.39
CA GLN A 105 15.81 11.95 12.47
C GLN A 105 16.21 10.51 12.86
N LYS A 106 15.83 10.09 14.08
CA LYS A 106 16.15 8.75 14.62
C LYS A 106 15.15 7.65 14.22
N VAL A 107 13.95 8.03 13.82
CA VAL A 107 12.87 7.10 13.46
C VAL A 107 12.12 7.54 12.22
N ALA A 108 11.57 6.59 11.48
CA ALA A 108 10.72 6.84 10.31
C ALA A 108 9.56 5.85 10.25
N HIS A 109 8.64 6.05 9.30
CA HIS A 109 7.56 5.10 9.03
C HIS A 109 7.93 4.24 7.83
N ALA A 110 7.64 2.95 7.95
CA ALA A 110 7.90 1.95 6.92
C ALA A 110 6.60 1.28 6.49
N ILE A 111 6.62 0.64 5.33
CA ILE A 111 5.60 -0.31 4.90
C ILE A 111 6.22 -1.69 4.92
N PHE A 112 5.63 -2.58 5.70
CA PHE A 112 6.00 -3.99 5.78
C PHE A 112 4.95 -4.80 5.00
N GLY A 113 5.40 -5.64 4.08
CA GLY A 113 4.57 -6.48 3.24
C GLY A 113 4.70 -7.92 3.68
N PHE A 114 3.63 -8.44 4.28
CA PHE A 114 3.54 -9.81 4.75
C PHE A 114 2.99 -10.74 3.67
N GLY A 115 3.49 -11.98 3.61
CA GLY A 115 3.01 -13.01 2.69
C GLY A 115 1.73 -13.71 3.15
N SER A 116 1.40 -13.63 4.45
CA SER A 116 0.23 -14.30 5.02
C SER A 116 -0.57 -13.39 5.97
N ALA A 117 -1.88 -13.62 6.03
CA ALA A 117 -2.78 -12.88 6.93
C ALA A 117 -2.47 -13.19 8.39
N ASN A 118 -2.08 -14.43 8.72
CA ASN A 118 -1.66 -14.80 10.07
C ASN A 118 -0.49 -13.94 10.54
N ALA A 119 0.61 -13.88 9.78
CA ALA A 119 1.78 -13.08 10.18
C ALA A 119 1.47 -11.58 10.26
N ALA A 120 0.70 -11.06 9.29
CA ALA A 120 0.28 -9.67 9.30
C ALA A 120 -0.60 -9.34 10.54
N ASN A 121 -1.53 -10.23 10.88
CA ASN A 121 -2.43 -10.05 12.01
C ASN A 121 -1.71 -10.21 13.34
N THR A 122 -0.73 -11.10 13.47
CA THR A 122 0.15 -11.18 14.65
C THR A 122 0.82 -9.83 14.90
N PHE A 123 1.40 -9.22 13.87
CA PHE A 123 1.98 -7.88 13.98
C PHE A 123 0.91 -6.81 14.32
N LEU A 124 -0.25 -6.82 13.68
CA LEU A 124 -1.30 -5.83 13.95
C LEU A 124 -1.85 -5.93 15.38
N ARG A 125 -1.92 -7.14 15.95
CA ARG A 125 -2.41 -7.38 17.31
C ARG A 125 -1.37 -7.04 18.38
N HIS A 126 -0.10 -7.38 18.15
CA HIS A 126 0.92 -7.37 19.21
C HIS A 126 2.10 -6.42 18.94
N GLY A 127 2.16 -5.81 17.76
CA GLY A 127 3.34 -5.09 17.30
C GLY A 127 4.50 -6.05 17.01
N MET A 128 5.71 -5.47 16.97
CA MET A 128 6.97 -6.22 16.91
C MET A 128 8.09 -5.39 17.52
N TRP A 129 9.21 -6.04 17.80
CA TRP A 129 10.46 -5.43 18.24
C TRP A 129 11.37 -5.22 17.03
N VAL A 130 11.89 -4.00 16.89
CA VAL A 130 12.90 -3.65 15.89
C VAL A 130 14.07 -3.04 16.65
N GLU A 131 15.22 -3.72 16.65
CA GLU A 131 16.44 -3.27 17.35
C GLU A 131 16.15 -2.90 18.83
N GLY A 132 15.37 -3.75 19.51
CA GLY A 132 14.95 -3.54 20.91
C GLY A 132 13.88 -2.46 21.13
N LYS A 133 13.36 -1.82 20.08
CA LYS A 133 12.25 -0.87 20.17
C LYS A 133 10.91 -1.53 19.80
N PRO A 134 9.86 -1.40 20.62
CA PRO A 134 8.52 -1.86 20.23
C PRO A 134 7.93 -0.91 19.18
N VAL A 135 7.45 -1.48 18.08
CA VAL A 135 6.80 -0.77 16.98
C VAL A 135 5.43 -1.37 16.71
N HIS A 136 4.49 -0.50 16.36
CA HIS A 136 3.11 -0.84 16.06
C HIS A 136 2.71 -0.24 14.72
N GLY A 137 1.57 -0.68 14.20
CA GLY A 137 1.13 -0.27 12.89
C GLY A 137 -0.35 -0.48 12.65
N HIS A 138 -0.77 -0.20 11.43
CA HIS A 138 -2.11 -0.43 10.93
C HIS A 138 -2.05 -0.88 9.48
N LYS A 139 -3.14 -1.46 8.97
CA LYS A 139 -3.23 -1.86 7.56
C LYS A 139 -2.95 -0.68 6.65
N LEU A 140 -2.17 -0.91 5.59
CA LEU A 140 -2.05 0.05 4.51
C LEU A 140 -3.32 -0.05 3.65
N LEU A 141 -4.28 0.83 3.93
CA LEU A 141 -5.53 0.92 3.18
C LEU A 141 -5.32 1.67 1.85
N PRO A 142 -6.12 1.35 0.82
CA PRO A 142 -6.06 2.09 -0.43
C PRO A 142 -6.49 3.54 -0.21
N GLU A 143 -5.68 4.47 -0.72
CA GLU A 143 -6.01 5.89 -0.75
C GLU A 143 -6.19 6.38 -2.19
N PRO A 144 -7.07 7.35 -2.44
CA PRO A 144 -7.26 7.89 -3.77
C PRO A 144 -6.00 8.65 -4.20
N ILE A 145 -5.46 8.26 -5.36
CA ILE A 145 -4.25 8.89 -5.91
C ILE A 145 -4.53 10.36 -6.24
N ARG A 146 -3.62 11.24 -5.83
CA ARG A 146 -3.61 12.65 -6.20
C ARG A 146 -2.54 12.92 -7.25
N CYS A 147 -2.92 13.53 -8.36
CA CYS A 147 -1.95 14.00 -9.36
C CYS A 147 -1.24 15.26 -8.83
N LEU A 148 0.09 15.21 -8.69
CA LEU A 148 0.86 16.36 -8.18
C LEU A 148 0.98 17.54 -9.14
N LYS A 149 0.53 17.39 -10.40
CA LYS A 149 0.48 18.48 -11.40
C LYS A 149 -0.83 19.25 -11.33
N CYS A 150 -1.98 18.58 -11.49
CA CYS A 150 -3.30 19.23 -11.50
C CYS A 150 -4.03 19.21 -10.15
N GLN A 151 -3.48 18.52 -9.14
CA GLN A 151 -4.09 18.25 -7.82
C GLN A 151 -5.37 17.42 -7.82
N GLY A 152 -5.84 16.95 -8.98
CA GLY A 152 -7.02 16.09 -9.07
C GLY A 152 -6.85 14.80 -8.27
N VAL A 153 -7.90 14.43 -7.53
CA VAL A 153 -7.94 13.26 -6.65
C VAL A 153 -8.82 12.17 -7.25
N GLY A 154 -8.36 10.91 -7.20
CA GLY A 154 -9.08 9.76 -7.73
C GLY A 154 -9.18 9.73 -9.25
N LEU A 155 -8.26 10.42 -9.94
CA LEU A 155 -8.16 10.42 -11.39
C LEU A 155 -7.24 9.29 -11.87
N ASN A 156 -7.47 8.82 -13.09
CA ASN A 156 -6.68 7.75 -13.70
C ASN A 156 -5.38 8.28 -14.37
N HIS A 157 -4.66 9.17 -13.68
CA HIS A 157 -3.33 9.63 -14.12
C HIS A 157 -2.49 10.13 -12.94
N ILE A 158 -1.18 10.15 -13.16
CA ILE A 158 -0.19 10.77 -12.27
C ILE A 158 0.44 11.98 -12.96
N ALA A 159 1.26 12.75 -12.23
CA ALA A 159 1.89 13.97 -12.76
C ALA A 159 2.64 13.75 -14.09
N ALA A 160 3.35 12.63 -14.24
CA ALA A 160 4.10 12.29 -15.46
C ALA A 160 3.22 12.16 -16.71
N ASN A 161 1.99 11.68 -16.56
CA ASN A 161 1.05 11.45 -17.65
C ASN A 161 -0.15 12.43 -17.58
N CYS A 162 0.02 13.57 -16.92
CA CYS A 162 -1.06 14.52 -16.71
C CYS A 162 -1.25 15.41 -17.95
N PRO A 163 -2.46 15.47 -18.53
CA PRO A 163 -2.73 16.25 -19.73
C PRO A 163 -2.80 17.77 -19.47
N SER A 164 -2.82 18.20 -18.20
CA SER A 164 -2.82 19.62 -17.86
C SER A 164 -1.56 20.31 -18.39
N ILE A 165 -1.72 21.48 -19.00
CA ILE A 165 -0.59 22.32 -19.43
C ILE A 165 -0.02 23.19 -18.31
N HIS A 166 -0.75 23.33 -17.19
CA HIS A 166 -0.35 24.13 -16.04
C HIS A 166 -0.18 23.28 -14.77
N ASP A 167 0.71 23.73 -13.89
CA ASP A 167 0.78 23.27 -12.51
C ASP A 167 -0.30 23.96 -11.67
N VAL A 168 -0.98 23.19 -10.83
CA VAL A 168 -1.96 23.68 -9.85
C VAL A 168 -1.35 23.53 -8.47
N CYS A 169 -1.37 24.61 -7.71
CA CYS A 169 -0.82 24.65 -6.37
C CYS A 169 -1.68 23.82 -5.40
N ALA A 170 -1.06 22.91 -4.64
CA ALA A 170 -1.77 22.12 -3.64
C ALA A 170 -2.22 22.94 -2.42
N ARG A 171 -1.65 24.14 -2.22
CA ARG A 171 -1.90 25.02 -1.07
C ARG A 171 -3.05 26.00 -1.29
N CYS A 172 -3.04 26.74 -2.40
CA CYS A 172 -4.06 27.74 -2.73
C CYS A 172 -4.84 27.48 -4.04
N GLY A 173 -4.50 26.40 -4.75
CA GLY A 173 -5.15 26.08 -6.02
C GLY A 173 -4.86 27.05 -7.16
N GLY A 174 -3.89 27.96 -7.02
CA GLY A 174 -3.44 28.85 -8.08
C GLY A 174 -2.61 28.13 -9.16
N MET A 175 -2.39 28.78 -10.30
CA MET A 175 -1.64 28.24 -11.44
C MET A 175 -0.12 28.40 -11.26
N HIS A 176 0.46 27.70 -10.29
CA HIS A 176 1.90 27.66 -10.04
C HIS A 176 2.28 26.38 -9.30
N ARG A 177 3.58 26.08 -9.25
CA ARG A 177 4.10 24.97 -8.45
C ARG A 177 3.95 25.25 -6.97
N THR A 178 3.48 24.26 -6.20
CA THR A 178 3.34 24.39 -4.74
C THR A 178 4.63 24.88 -4.04
N ALA A 179 5.80 24.49 -4.55
CA ALA A 179 7.10 24.91 -4.01
C ALA A 179 7.38 26.42 -4.16
N THR A 180 6.74 27.11 -5.11
CA THR A 180 6.88 28.56 -5.34
C THR A 180 5.69 29.34 -4.76
N CYS A 181 4.86 28.69 -3.94
CA CYS A 181 3.67 29.31 -3.39
C CYS A 181 4.05 30.24 -2.22
N GLY A 182 3.77 31.54 -2.37
CA GLY A 182 4.03 32.56 -1.35
C GLY A 182 2.80 32.95 -0.53
N VAL A 183 1.71 32.17 -0.57
CA VAL A 183 0.51 32.46 0.21
C VAL A 183 0.68 32.00 1.65
N ASP A 184 0.13 32.80 2.57
CA ASP A 184 0.05 32.45 3.98
C ASP A 184 -0.91 31.27 4.21
N ASP A 185 -0.82 30.68 5.40
CA ASP A 185 -1.62 29.50 5.75
C ASP A 185 -3.13 29.80 5.84
N ASP A 186 -3.50 31.04 6.14
CA ASP A 186 -4.90 31.49 6.17
C ASP A 186 -5.49 31.64 4.76
N ALA A 187 -4.63 31.84 3.74
CA ALA A 187 -5.02 31.97 2.35
C ALA A 187 -5.03 30.61 1.60
N ARG A 188 -5.08 29.50 2.35
CA ARG A 188 -5.21 28.16 1.78
C ARG A 188 -6.56 27.99 1.10
N ALA A 189 -6.51 27.41 -0.10
CA ALA A 189 -7.69 27.15 -0.90
C ALA A 189 -7.52 25.89 -1.76
N CYS A 190 -8.54 25.04 -1.77
CA CYS A 190 -8.54 23.76 -2.47
C CYS A 190 -9.11 23.90 -3.89
N ALA A 191 -8.26 23.67 -4.90
CA ALA A 191 -8.68 23.67 -6.30
C ALA A 191 -9.79 22.66 -6.61
N ASN A 192 -9.74 21.47 -5.99
CA ASN A 192 -10.74 20.42 -6.21
C ASN A 192 -12.12 20.84 -5.68
N CYS A 193 -12.17 21.36 -4.46
CA CYS A 193 -13.42 21.86 -3.86
C CYS A 193 -13.97 23.04 -4.63
N ARG A 194 -13.11 23.98 -5.05
CA ARG A 194 -13.51 25.13 -5.87
C ARG A 194 -14.17 24.69 -7.18
N ASN A 195 -13.53 23.76 -7.90
CA ASN A 195 -14.07 23.22 -9.15
C ASN A 195 -15.40 22.46 -8.94
N ALA A 196 -15.55 21.79 -7.80
CA ALA A 196 -16.76 21.09 -7.41
C ALA A 196 -17.80 21.99 -6.73
N ARG A 197 -17.57 23.31 -6.65
CA ARG A 197 -18.44 24.30 -5.98
C ARG A 197 -18.75 23.93 -4.51
N ARG A 198 -17.76 23.42 -3.79
CA ARG A 198 -17.80 23.15 -2.33
C ARG A 198 -17.00 24.21 -1.55
N PRO A 199 -17.22 24.34 -0.22
CA PRO A 199 -16.34 25.14 0.63
C PRO A 199 -14.88 24.75 0.37
N HIS A 200 -14.06 25.74 0.01
CA HIS A 200 -12.72 25.48 -0.52
C HIS A 200 -11.65 26.31 0.17
N GLU A 201 -12.00 27.32 0.95
CA GLU A 201 -11.07 28.13 1.75
C GLU A 201 -10.69 27.40 3.06
N GLY A 202 -9.59 27.80 3.68
CA GLY A 202 -9.08 27.25 4.94
C GLY A 202 -8.35 25.90 4.80
N HIS A 203 -8.34 25.28 3.62
CA HIS A 203 -7.63 24.02 3.38
C HIS A 203 -7.07 23.92 1.96
N GLY A 204 -5.99 23.14 1.81
CA GLY A 204 -5.40 22.83 0.52
C GLY A 204 -5.92 21.53 -0.09
N ALA A 205 -5.56 21.26 -1.35
CA ALA A 205 -5.87 19.99 -2.02
C ALA A 205 -5.14 18.78 -1.43
N ALA A 206 -4.15 19.00 -0.56
CA ALA A 206 -3.45 17.95 0.18
C ALA A 206 -4.04 17.65 1.56
N ASP A 207 -5.06 18.39 1.99
CA ASP A 207 -5.68 18.22 3.29
C ASP A 207 -6.49 16.91 3.35
N ARG A 208 -6.36 16.17 4.46
CA ARG A 208 -7.10 14.93 4.69
C ARG A 208 -8.56 15.17 5.08
N ALA A 209 -8.90 16.37 5.52
CA ALA A 209 -10.27 16.80 5.79
C ALA A 209 -10.97 17.39 4.55
N CYS A 210 -10.29 17.45 3.40
CA CYS A 210 -10.88 17.95 2.16
C CYS A 210 -12.11 17.12 1.77
N PRO A 211 -13.31 17.72 1.59
CA PRO A 211 -14.53 16.97 1.28
C PRO A 211 -14.42 16.10 0.03
N ILE A 212 -13.74 16.61 -1.02
CA ILE A 212 -13.52 15.83 -2.25
C ILE A 212 -12.58 14.64 -2.00
N PHE A 213 -11.56 14.80 -1.15
CA PHE A 213 -10.69 13.70 -0.78
C PHE A 213 -11.47 12.64 0.01
N THR A 214 -12.24 13.06 1.01
CA THR A 214 -13.05 12.15 1.84
C THR A 214 -14.04 11.34 1.03
N ASP A 215 -14.79 11.97 0.11
CA ASP A 215 -15.73 11.26 -0.78
C ASP A 215 -15.00 10.21 -1.65
N LYS A 216 -13.83 10.57 -2.20
CA LYS A 216 -13.03 9.66 -3.03
C LYS A 216 -12.39 8.54 -2.20
N LEU A 217 -12.02 8.82 -0.97
CA LEU A 217 -11.49 7.82 -0.03
C LEU A 217 -12.59 6.83 0.33
N GLN A 218 -13.76 7.30 0.73
CA GLN A 218 -14.90 6.44 1.04
C GLN A 218 -15.24 5.51 -0.12
N PHE A 219 -15.34 6.06 -1.34
CA PHE A 219 -15.59 5.27 -2.54
C PHE A 219 -14.51 4.20 -2.82
N ALA A 220 -13.24 4.50 -2.50
CA ALA A 220 -12.16 3.53 -2.62
C ALA A 220 -12.25 2.44 -1.55
N LEU A 221 -12.65 2.79 -0.32
CA LEU A 221 -12.81 1.86 0.79
C LEU A 221 -14.03 0.94 0.62
N GLU A 222 -15.15 1.45 0.11
CA GLU A 222 -16.37 0.65 -0.16
C GLU A 222 -16.12 -0.48 -1.17
N ARG A 223 -15.17 -0.29 -2.09
CA ARG A 223 -14.73 -1.30 -3.06
C ARG A 223 -13.80 -2.36 -2.47
N ASN A 224 -13.38 -2.18 -1.23
CA ASN A 224 -12.56 -3.12 -0.48
C ASN A 224 -13.29 -3.45 0.84
N PRO A 225 -14.23 -4.40 0.82
CA PRO A 225 -15.04 -4.75 1.99
C PRO A 225 -14.22 -5.05 3.25
N ASP A 226 -13.00 -5.55 3.08
CA ASP A 226 -12.08 -5.89 4.18
C ASP A 226 -11.46 -4.65 4.85
N ALA A 227 -11.56 -3.47 4.22
CA ALA A 227 -10.97 -2.23 4.74
C ALA A 227 -11.60 -1.76 6.05
N LYS A 228 -12.85 -2.15 6.31
CA LYS A 228 -13.58 -1.80 7.54
C LYS A 228 -13.06 -2.53 8.79
N TYR A 229 -12.42 -3.68 8.60
CA TYR A 229 -11.89 -4.48 9.70
C TYR A 229 -10.54 -3.94 10.16
N PRO A 230 -10.15 -4.08 11.43
CA PRO A 230 -8.81 -3.72 11.89
C PRO A 230 -7.74 -4.70 11.38
N TYR A 231 -8.11 -5.98 11.20
CA TYR A 231 -7.22 -7.07 10.77
C TYR A 231 -7.53 -7.51 9.33
N PHE A 232 -6.70 -8.39 8.78
CA PHE A 232 -6.98 -9.07 7.52
C PHE A 232 -7.90 -10.27 7.82
N PRO A 233 -9.12 -10.34 7.24
CA PRO A 233 -10.06 -11.41 7.55
C PRO A 233 -9.50 -12.79 7.23
N LEU A 234 -9.69 -13.70 8.17
CA LEU A 234 -9.37 -15.12 8.10
C LEU A 234 -10.68 -15.89 8.30
N ALA A 235 -10.92 -16.89 7.46
CA ALA A 235 -12.15 -17.68 7.51
C ALA A 235 -12.28 -18.48 8.82
N ASP A 236 -11.15 -18.83 9.42
CA ASP A 236 -11.00 -19.62 10.63
C ASP A 236 -10.78 -18.79 11.92
N ASP A 237 -10.66 -17.46 11.81
CA ASP A 237 -10.53 -16.55 12.96
C ASP A 237 -11.54 -15.40 12.87
N THR A 238 -12.69 -15.55 13.53
CA THR A 238 -13.73 -14.51 13.58
C THR A 238 -13.27 -13.25 14.31
N ASN A 239 -12.23 -13.29 15.15
CA ASN A 239 -11.67 -12.10 15.79
C ASN A 239 -10.83 -11.25 14.83
N SER A 240 -10.66 -11.68 13.58
CA SER A 240 -9.99 -10.90 12.52
C SER A 240 -10.97 -10.05 11.70
N TRP A 241 -12.27 -10.17 11.97
CA TRP A 241 -13.36 -9.45 11.32
C TRP A 241 -13.72 -8.20 12.13
#